data_AF-A0A944RC74-F1
#
_entry.id   AF-A0A944RC74-F1
#
_cell.length_a   1.000
_cell.length_b   1.000
_cell.length_c   1.000
_cell.angle_alpha   90.00
_cell.angle_beta   90.00
_cell.angle_gamma   90.00
#
_symmetry.space_group_name_H-M   'P 1'
#
loop_
_entity.id
_entity.type
_entity.pdbx_description
1 polymer ?
#
loop_
_entity_poly.entity_id
_entity_poly.type
_entity_poly.pdbx_seq_one_letter_code
_entity_poly.pdbx_strand_id
1 'polypeptide(L)'
;MLILSRQYSQECDDLGRPELDLIYRLSRELGGKVVSPVDYPPSIQGFQNYLDDSMVSFHFSAEEVTLAHHTADAVSCGYSNYLLPPQCRWPSGMIQAVIAGKMREIIEDSISIRNWWRPKCYNRAVGGARRSDHMEARGFDLDFTTAEKRVQAQLYLCQLYKQKPFNLQVGIGCKTLHVGVGSPKRFPQFPKDGSRYWTYGSLSGCVIKRLPEDNCWRIYKGKKFIFDSKRKGHGAL
;
A
#
# COMPACT_ATOMS: atom_id res chain seq x y z
N MET A 1 18.75 34.68 16.92
CA MET A 1 17.51 34.66 16.13
C MET A 1 17.91 34.67 14.66
N LEU A 2 18.09 33.47 14.09
CA LEU A 2 18.48 33.27 12.68
C LEU A 2 17.29 32.60 11.99
N ILE A 3 16.86 33.22 10.91
CA ILE A 3 15.69 32.91 10.10
C ILE A 3 15.94 31.57 9.40
N LEU A 4 15.28 30.50 9.86
CA LEU A 4 15.10 29.27 9.08
C LEU A 4 13.85 29.45 8.22
N SER A 5 14.09 29.98 7.03
CA SER A 5 13.09 30.21 5.99
C SER A 5 12.49 28.88 5.48
N ARG A 6 11.16 28.76 5.59
CA ARG A 6 10.25 28.11 4.61
C ARG A 6 10.71 26.79 3.96
N GLN A 7 10.67 25.67 4.69
CA GLN A 7 10.83 24.36 4.01
C GLN A 7 10.04 23.17 4.57
N TYR A 8 9.07 23.36 5.48
CA TYR A 8 8.37 22.24 6.12
C TYR A 8 6.84 22.24 6.00
N SER A 9 6.31 22.82 4.91
CA SER A 9 5.03 22.39 4.36
C SER A 9 5.28 21.97 2.91
N GLN A 10 5.95 20.84 2.70
CA GLN A 10 6.05 20.31 1.34
C GLN A 10 4.65 19.87 0.92
N GLU A 11 4.00 20.69 0.12
CA GLU A 11 2.93 20.22 -0.75
C GLU A 11 3.52 19.13 -1.65
N CYS A 12 2.80 18.02 -1.78
CA CYS A 12 3.14 17.01 -2.76
C CYS A 12 2.47 17.44 -4.07
N ASP A 13 3.22 18.05 -4.99
CA ASP A 13 2.68 18.62 -6.25
C ASP A 13 1.83 17.62 -7.06
N ASP A 14 2.15 16.33 -6.95
CA ASP A 14 1.44 15.25 -7.63
C ASP A 14 0.27 14.65 -6.83
N LEU A 15 0.05 15.07 -5.58
CA LEU A 15 -1.09 14.65 -4.75
C LEU A 15 -2.27 15.60 -4.98
N GLY A 16 -3.14 15.22 -5.92
CA GLY A 16 -4.31 16.02 -6.28
C GLY A 16 -5.42 15.97 -5.23
N ARG A 17 -6.28 16.99 -5.23
CA ARG A 17 -7.46 17.06 -4.34
C ARG A 17 -8.40 15.83 -4.44
N PRO A 18 -8.72 15.29 -5.63
CA PRO A 18 -9.56 14.10 -5.74
C PRO A 18 -8.98 12.85 -5.07
N GLU A 19 -7.65 12.69 -5.09
CA GLU A 19 -6.95 11.61 -4.41
C GLU A 19 -7.07 11.74 -2.90
N LEU A 20 -6.84 12.95 -2.39
CA LEU A 20 -6.93 13.23 -0.97
C LEU A 20 -8.37 13.06 -0.45
N ASP A 21 -9.38 13.53 -1.22
CA ASP A 21 -10.79 13.35 -0.87
C ASP A 21 -11.19 11.86 -0.86
N LEU A 22 -10.67 11.04 -1.78
CA LEU A 22 -10.84 9.58 -1.76
C LEU A 22 -10.25 8.97 -0.48
N ILE A 23 -9.00 9.33 -0.15
CA ILE A 23 -8.30 8.83 1.05
C ILE A 23 -9.08 9.20 2.32
N TYR A 24 -9.55 10.45 2.43
CA TYR A 24 -10.30 10.92 3.60
C TYR A 24 -11.69 10.30 3.71
N ARG A 25 -12.37 10.06 2.59
CA ARG A 25 -13.64 9.32 2.61
C ARG A 25 -13.42 7.88 3.08
N LEU A 26 -12.42 7.21 2.52
CA LEU A 26 -12.05 5.83 2.90
C LEU A 26 -11.66 5.73 4.37
N SER A 27 -10.89 6.69 4.87
CA SER A 27 -10.54 6.78 6.29
C SER A 27 -11.80 6.75 7.15
N ARG A 28 -12.80 7.60 6.86
CA ARG A 28 -14.06 7.61 7.61
C ARG A 28 -14.84 6.29 7.51
N GLU A 29 -14.95 5.71 6.31
CA GLU A 29 -15.68 4.45 6.07
C GLU A 29 -15.05 3.26 6.81
N LEU A 30 -13.72 3.25 6.95
CA LEU A 30 -12.99 2.19 7.66
C LEU A 30 -12.81 2.48 9.15
N GLY A 31 -13.44 3.54 9.68
CA GLY A 31 -13.43 3.89 11.09
C GLY A 31 -12.27 4.76 11.54
N GLY A 32 -11.53 5.39 10.63
CA GLY A 32 -10.48 6.37 10.94
C GLY A 32 -11.01 7.79 11.11
N LYS A 33 -10.12 8.68 11.58
CA LYS A 33 -10.32 10.12 11.74
C LYS A 33 -9.43 10.89 10.78
N VAL A 34 -9.96 11.97 10.22
CA VAL A 34 -9.19 12.87 9.36
C VAL A 34 -8.55 13.94 10.24
N VAL A 35 -7.23 13.87 10.39
CA VAL A 35 -6.39 14.87 11.06
C VAL A 35 -5.36 15.40 10.07
N SER A 36 -4.88 16.63 10.30
CA SER A 36 -3.94 17.28 9.41
C SER A 36 -2.51 16.80 9.68
N PRO A 37 -1.78 16.24 8.71
CA PRO A 37 -0.44 15.71 8.95
C PRO A 37 0.59 16.79 9.27
N VAL A 38 0.33 18.06 8.93
CA VAL A 38 1.23 19.19 9.22
C VAL A 38 1.21 19.62 10.69
N ASP A 39 0.26 19.14 11.48
CA ASP A 39 0.16 19.44 12.92
C ASP A 39 1.16 18.65 13.76
N TYR A 40 1.92 17.75 13.12
CA TYR A 40 2.86 16.84 13.75
C TYR A 40 4.29 17.14 13.27
N PRO A 41 5.35 16.82 14.02
CA PRO A 41 6.72 17.02 13.56
C PRO A 41 7.11 15.97 12.49
N PRO A 42 7.87 16.30 11.42
CA PRO A 42 8.28 15.37 10.36
C PRO A 42 9.35 14.37 10.84
N SER A 43 8.94 13.46 11.72
CA SER A 43 9.79 12.48 12.41
C SER A 43 9.01 11.18 12.60
N ILE A 44 9.70 10.07 12.91
CA ILE A 44 9.03 8.79 13.21
C ILE A 44 8.05 8.93 14.38
N GLN A 45 8.43 9.63 15.45
CA GLN A 45 7.54 9.89 16.57
C GLN A 45 6.34 10.76 16.17
N GLY A 46 6.55 11.79 15.36
CA GLY A 46 5.44 12.62 14.87
C GLY A 46 4.50 11.85 13.94
N PHE A 47 5.03 10.93 13.13
CA PHE A 47 4.20 10.03 12.34
C PHE A 47 3.44 9.03 13.22
N GLN A 48 4.06 8.50 14.29
CA GLN A 48 3.37 7.66 15.27
C GLN A 48 2.19 8.40 15.89
N ASN A 49 2.41 9.62 16.40
CA ASN A 49 1.35 10.45 16.97
C ASN A 49 0.23 10.74 15.95
N TYR A 50 0.60 11.04 14.70
CA TYR A 50 -0.37 11.22 13.62
C TYR A 50 -1.22 9.95 13.40
N LEU A 51 -0.59 8.78 13.42
CA LEU A 51 -1.31 7.53 13.25
C LEU A 51 -2.22 7.21 14.45
N ASP A 52 -1.77 7.48 15.67
CA ASP A 52 -2.55 7.29 16.90
C ASP A 52 -3.82 8.16 16.90
N ASP A 53 -3.70 9.42 16.46
CA ASP A 53 -4.84 10.34 16.40
C ASP A 53 -5.77 10.08 15.20
N SER A 54 -5.26 9.48 14.12
CA SER A 54 -6.02 9.21 12.89
C SER A 54 -6.67 7.83 12.84
N MET A 55 -6.27 6.86 13.66
CA MET A 55 -6.77 5.48 13.59
C MET A 55 -7.48 5.06 14.88
N VAL A 56 -8.69 4.51 14.75
CA VAL A 56 -9.47 4.01 15.91
C VAL A 56 -8.98 2.66 16.43
N SER A 57 -8.35 1.84 15.58
CA SER A 57 -7.62 0.63 15.97
C SER A 57 -6.25 0.61 15.29
N PHE A 58 -5.19 0.63 16.11
CA PHE A 58 -3.82 0.73 15.61
C PHE A 58 -3.20 -0.66 15.47
N HIS A 59 -2.75 -1.01 14.25
CA HIS A 59 -2.20 -2.33 13.96
C HIS A 59 -0.69 -2.34 13.64
N PHE A 60 -0.08 -1.21 13.27
CA PHE A 60 1.32 -1.16 12.85
C PHE A 60 1.99 0.13 13.30
N SER A 61 3.06 0.03 14.09
CA SER A 61 3.86 1.19 14.50
C SER A 61 4.42 1.99 13.32
N ALA A 62 4.69 3.29 13.54
CA ALA A 62 5.37 4.14 12.56
C ALA A 62 6.72 3.54 12.14
N GLU A 63 7.42 2.90 13.08
CA GLU A 63 8.65 2.15 12.81
C GLU A 63 8.41 0.98 11.87
N GLU A 64 7.41 0.12 12.13
CA GLU A 64 7.06 -0.99 11.23
C GLU A 64 6.70 -0.51 9.82
N VAL A 65 5.97 0.60 9.72
CA VAL A 65 5.52 1.15 8.43
C VAL A 65 6.68 1.74 7.62
N THR A 66 7.68 2.32 8.29
CA THR A 66 8.76 3.08 7.64
C THR A 66 10.08 2.33 7.55
N LEU A 67 10.24 1.20 8.23
CA LEU A 67 11.46 0.40 8.18
C LEU A 67 11.79 -0.02 6.74
N ALA A 68 13.02 0.25 6.30
CA ALA A 68 13.51 -0.21 5.01
C ALA A 68 13.72 -1.73 5.01
N HIS A 69 13.19 -2.41 4.00
CA HIS A 69 13.45 -3.84 3.82
C HIS A 69 14.95 -4.16 3.68
N HIS A 70 15.69 -3.29 2.97
CA HIS A 70 17.14 -3.39 2.80
C HIS A 70 17.80 -2.18 3.48
N THR A 71 17.99 -2.24 4.80
CA THR A 71 18.50 -1.12 5.60
C THR A 71 19.87 -0.62 5.12
N ALA A 72 20.76 -1.51 4.67
CA ALA A 72 22.06 -1.12 4.10
C ALA A 72 21.92 -0.23 2.85
N ASP A 73 20.92 -0.49 2.00
CA ASP A 73 20.64 0.34 0.82
C ASP A 73 20.02 1.69 1.21
N ALA A 74 19.24 1.74 2.29
CA ALA A 74 18.70 2.99 2.81
C ALA A 74 19.83 3.88 3.35
N VAL A 75 20.74 3.29 4.15
CA VAL A 75 21.92 3.98 4.70
C VAL A 75 22.86 4.46 3.60
N SER A 76 23.15 3.64 2.59
CA SER A 76 23.99 4.06 1.46
C SER A 76 23.38 5.20 0.63
N CYS A 77 22.05 5.34 0.67
CA CYS A 77 21.31 6.43 0.05
C CYS A 77 21.16 7.68 0.95
N GLY A 78 21.79 7.72 2.12
CA GLY A 78 21.79 8.87 3.03
C GLY A 78 20.57 8.95 3.96
N TYR A 79 19.82 7.86 4.10
CA TYR A 79 18.70 7.76 5.05
C TYR A 79 19.13 6.99 6.30
N SER A 80 18.30 7.04 7.35
CA SER A 80 18.38 6.07 8.45
C SER A 80 17.89 4.68 8.01
N ASN A 81 17.73 3.75 8.94
CA ASN A 81 17.02 2.49 8.67
C ASN A 81 15.54 2.71 8.29
N TYR A 82 15.00 3.91 8.56
CA TYR A 82 13.61 4.28 8.28
C TYR A 82 13.50 5.25 7.11
N LEU A 83 12.53 4.98 6.23
CA LEU A 83 12.17 5.75 5.06
C LEU A 83 10.82 6.43 5.31
N LEU A 84 10.87 7.59 5.97
CA LEU A 84 9.69 8.41 6.23
C LEU A 84 9.45 9.40 5.06
N PRO A 85 8.31 9.34 4.35
CA PRO A 85 8.00 10.32 3.31
C PRO A 85 7.61 11.68 3.90
N PRO A 86 7.57 12.74 3.06
CA PRO A 86 7.02 14.03 3.44
C PRO A 86 5.58 13.93 3.99
N GLN A 87 5.22 14.84 4.91
CA GLN A 87 3.95 14.83 5.64
C GLN A 87 2.70 14.80 4.76
N CYS A 88 2.74 15.43 3.58
CA CYS A 88 1.66 15.37 2.61
C CYS A 88 1.29 13.93 2.19
N ARG A 89 2.20 12.95 2.34
CA ARG A 89 1.94 11.53 2.03
C ARG A 89 1.36 10.73 3.18
N TRP A 90 1.42 11.23 4.41
CA TRP A 90 0.99 10.47 5.58
C TRP A 90 -0.45 9.97 5.52
N PRO A 91 -1.43 10.73 4.95
CA PRO A 91 -2.78 10.20 4.72
C PRO A 91 -2.81 8.92 3.89
N SER A 92 -1.96 8.83 2.86
CA SER A 92 -1.84 7.63 2.01
C SER A 92 -1.30 6.44 2.79
N GLY A 93 -0.28 6.66 3.62
CA GLY A 93 0.27 5.62 4.50
C GLY A 93 -0.72 5.14 5.54
N MET A 94 -1.44 6.06 6.18
CA MET A 94 -2.49 5.74 7.15
C MET A 94 -3.57 4.86 6.53
N ILE A 95 -4.14 5.23 5.38
CA ILE A 95 -5.22 4.42 4.81
C ILE A 95 -4.75 3.03 4.35
N GLN A 96 -3.51 2.94 3.86
CA GLN A 96 -2.90 1.65 3.50
C GLN A 96 -2.65 0.78 4.74
N ALA A 97 -2.23 1.39 5.87
CA ALA A 97 -2.07 0.72 7.15
C ALA A 97 -3.41 0.23 7.73
N VAL A 98 -4.49 1.01 7.62
CA VAL A 98 -5.85 0.57 8.02
C VAL A 98 -6.30 -0.65 7.20
N ILE A 99 -6.10 -0.60 5.87
CA ILE A 99 -6.46 -1.73 4.99
C ILE A 99 -5.64 -2.98 5.37
N ALA A 100 -4.33 -2.83 5.60
CA ALA A 100 -3.47 -3.92 6.05
C ALA A 100 -3.85 -4.44 7.45
N GLY A 101 -4.27 -3.56 8.35
CA GLY A 101 -4.71 -3.91 9.71
C GLY A 101 -5.96 -4.79 9.67
N LYS A 102 -6.96 -4.41 8.88
CA LYS A 102 -8.17 -5.22 8.66
C LYS A 102 -7.86 -6.57 8.03
N MET A 103 -6.88 -6.65 7.12
CA MET A 103 -6.43 -7.95 6.62
C MET A 103 -5.84 -8.80 7.73
N ARG A 104 -4.98 -8.22 8.58
CA ARG A 104 -4.32 -8.90 9.70
C ARG A 104 -5.34 -9.50 10.66
N GLU A 105 -6.42 -8.76 10.97
CA GLU A 105 -7.57 -9.23 11.75
C GLU A 105 -8.26 -10.42 11.06
N ILE A 106 -8.63 -10.27 9.78
CA ILE A 106 -9.39 -11.30 9.03
C ILE A 106 -8.61 -12.60 8.88
N ILE A 107 -7.29 -12.52 8.66
CA ILE A 107 -6.47 -13.72 8.49
C ILE A 107 -6.02 -14.30 9.83
N GLU A 108 -6.20 -13.60 10.94
CA GLU A 108 -5.73 -13.99 12.28
C GLU A 108 -4.26 -14.44 12.26
N ASP A 109 -3.39 -13.65 11.61
CA ASP A 109 -1.97 -13.94 11.43
C ASP A 109 -1.18 -12.64 11.19
N SER A 110 0.12 -12.71 11.42
CA SER A 110 1.06 -11.62 11.15
C SER A 110 1.11 -11.25 9.66
N ILE A 111 1.25 -9.95 9.42
CA ILE A 111 1.57 -9.35 8.13
C ILE A 111 2.76 -8.42 8.36
N SER A 112 3.82 -8.52 7.59
CA SER A 112 4.93 -7.55 7.64
C SER A 112 4.74 -6.51 6.54
N ILE A 113 4.90 -5.22 6.87
CA ILE A 113 5.01 -4.18 5.85
C ILE A 113 6.45 -4.24 5.34
N ARG A 114 6.62 -4.67 4.09
CA ARG A 114 7.94 -4.77 3.45
C ARG A 114 8.47 -3.39 3.09
N ASN A 115 7.66 -2.58 2.41
CA ASN A 115 8.01 -1.21 2.07
C ASN A 115 6.74 -0.39 1.82
N TRP A 116 6.72 0.83 2.34
CA TRP A 116 5.77 1.86 1.95
C TRP A 116 6.38 2.84 0.93
N TRP A 117 7.28 3.70 1.39
CA TRP A 117 7.89 4.73 0.56
C TRP A 117 9.31 4.34 0.13
N ARG A 118 9.66 4.63 -1.12
CA ARG A 118 11.00 4.37 -1.67
C ARG A 118 11.53 5.63 -2.32
N PRO A 119 12.44 6.39 -1.69
CA PRO A 119 13.07 7.52 -2.36
C PRO A 119 13.85 7.06 -3.60
N LYS A 120 14.05 7.95 -4.58
CA LYS A 120 14.62 7.60 -5.90
C LYS A 120 15.92 6.79 -5.84
N CYS A 121 16.82 7.15 -4.91
CA CYS A 121 18.06 6.41 -4.71
C CYS A 121 17.79 4.97 -4.26
N TYR A 122 17.05 4.81 -3.15
CA TYR A 122 16.72 3.50 -2.58
C TYR A 122 15.93 2.64 -3.58
N ASN A 123 14.92 3.21 -4.26
CA ASN A 123 14.15 2.51 -5.28
C ASN A 123 15.04 1.94 -6.39
N ARG A 124 16.11 2.67 -6.80
CA ARG A 124 17.07 2.18 -7.79
C ARG A 124 17.96 1.07 -7.23
N ALA A 125 18.46 1.23 -6.00
CA ALA A 125 19.32 0.26 -5.34
C ALA A 125 18.64 -1.13 -5.24
N VAL A 126 17.35 -1.14 -4.90
CA VAL A 126 16.56 -2.38 -4.79
C VAL A 126 15.97 -2.86 -6.13
N GLY A 127 16.43 -2.33 -7.26
CA GLY A 127 15.97 -2.74 -8.60
C GLY A 127 14.52 -2.36 -8.93
N GLY A 128 13.96 -1.37 -8.24
CA GLY A 128 12.59 -0.91 -8.40
C GLY A 128 12.31 -0.24 -9.75
N ALA A 129 11.05 -0.30 -10.19
CA ALA A 129 10.62 0.27 -11.45
C ALA A 129 10.76 1.81 -11.46
N ARG A 130 11.09 2.39 -12.63
CA ARG A 130 11.27 3.85 -12.82
C ARG A 130 10.01 4.69 -12.56
N ARG A 131 8.83 4.08 -12.56
CA ARG A 131 7.52 4.71 -12.30
C ARG A 131 6.77 3.98 -11.18
N SER A 132 7.50 3.55 -10.14
CA SER A 132 6.99 2.82 -8.98
C SER A 132 6.11 3.70 -8.10
N ASP A 133 4.92 3.22 -7.72
CA ASP A 133 4.00 3.94 -6.83
C ASP A 133 4.57 4.13 -5.42
N HIS A 134 5.55 3.30 -5.03
CA HIS A 134 6.30 3.50 -3.80
C HIS A 134 7.09 4.81 -3.76
N MET A 135 7.54 5.35 -4.90
CA MET A 135 8.27 6.63 -4.89
C MET A 135 7.38 7.81 -4.50
N GLU A 136 6.08 7.65 -4.68
CA GLU A 136 5.03 8.63 -4.34
C GLU A 136 4.29 8.22 -3.06
N ALA A 137 4.78 7.21 -2.33
CA ALA A 137 4.17 6.69 -1.11
C ALA A 137 2.70 6.23 -1.30
N ARG A 138 2.40 5.72 -2.51
CA ARG A 138 1.06 5.28 -2.95
C ARG A 138 0.86 3.77 -2.91
N GLY A 139 1.80 3.02 -2.35
CA GLY A 139 1.66 1.58 -2.23
C GLY A 139 2.43 0.99 -1.04
N PHE A 140 1.82 0.00 -0.40
CA PHE A 140 2.46 -0.89 0.54
C PHE A 140 2.76 -2.21 -0.16
N ASP A 141 3.96 -2.75 0.05
CA ASP A 141 4.22 -4.16 -0.17
C ASP A 141 4.06 -4.87 1.18
N LEU A 142 3.20 -5.88 1.21
CA LEU A 142 2.85 -6.68 2.37
C LEU A 142 3.41 -8.09 2.19
N ASP A 143 4.02 -8.63 3.24
CA ASP A 143 4.49 -10.01 3.31
C ASP A 143 3.62 -10.83 4.26
N PHE A 144 3.32 -12.05 3.84
CA PHE A 144 2.51 -13.02 4.57
C PHE A 144 3.35 -14.24 4.95
N THR A 145 3.03 -14.86 6.08
CA THR A 145 3.64 -16.11 6.55
C THR A 145 3.55 -17.22 5.50
N THR A 146 2.38 -17.33 4.86
CA THR A 146 2.03 -18.38 3.91
C THR A 146 1.26 -17.85 2.70
N ALA A 147 1.22 -18.63 1.63
CA ALA A 147 0.47 -18.28 0.43
C ALA A 147 -1.05 -18.33 0.70
N GLU A 148 -1.48 -19.25 1.57
CA GLU A 148 -2.86 -19.43 2.00
C GLU A 148 -3.40 -18.19 2.75
N LYS A 149 -2.60 -17.63 3.67
CA LYS A 149 -2.96 -16.39 4.38
C LYS A 149 -3.05 -15.20 3.42
N ARG A 150 -2.14 -15.13 2.46
CA ARG A 150 -2.20 -14.15 1.37
C ARG A 150 -3.45 -14.30 0.50
N VAL A 151 -3.91 -15.52 0.23
CA VAL A 151 -5.20 -15.79 -0.46
C VAL A 151 -6.37 -15.20 0.31
N GLN A 152 -6.41 -15.39 1.64
CA GLN A 152 -7.47 -14.85 2.48
C GLN A 152 -7.46 -13.32 2.50
N ALA A 153 -6.30 -12.68 2.61
CA ALA A 153 -6.20 -11.22 2.50
C ALA A 153 -6.63 -10.69 1.11
N GLN A 154 -6.33 -11.44 0.05
CA GLN A 154 -6.76 -11.11 -1.31
C GLN A 154 -8.30 -11.12 -1.45
N LEU A 155 -9.00 -12.06 -0.79
CA LEU A 155 -10.47 -12.10 -0.77
C LEU A 155 -11.06 -10.80 -0.23
N TYR A 156 -10.51 -10.32 0.87
CA TYR A 156 -10.95 -9.07 1.49
C TYR A 156 -10.74 -7.87 0.56
N LEU A 157 -9.54 -7.72 -0.05
CA LEU A 157 -9.30 -6.67 -1.04
C LEU A 157 -10.28 -6.72 -2.21
N CYS A 158 -10.62 -7.93 -2.65
CA CYS A 158 -11.57 -8.15 -3.71
C CYS A 158 -13.00 -7.73 -3.35
N GLN A 159 -13.42 -7.96 -2.11
CA GLN A 159 -14.72 -7.49 -1.62
C GLN A 159 -14.72 -5.97 -1.50
N LEU A 160 -13.66 -5.40 -0.91
CA LEU A 160 -13.49 -3.96 -0.80
C LEU A 160 -13.57 -3.33 -2.20
N TYR A 161 -12.74 -3.76 -3.14
CA TYR A 161 -12.74 -3.31 -4.54
C TYR A 161 -14.14 -3.27 -5.20
N LYS A 162 -14.98 -4.28 -4.94
CA LYS A 162 -16.32 -4.38 -5.53
C LYS A 162 -17.31 -3.36 -4.96
N GLN A 163 -17.06 -2.82 -3.77
CA GLN A 163 -17.90 -1.81 -3.13
C GLN A 163 -17.63 -0.40 -3.70
N LYS A 164 -17.41 -0.29 -5.03
CA LYS A 164 -17.03 0.90 -5.80
C LYS A 164 -17.60 2.23 -5.23
N PRO A 165 -16.86 3.36 -5.34
CA PRO A 165 -15.68 3.56 -6.19
C PRO A 165 -14.38 3.62 -5.37
N PHE A 166 -13.57 2.57 -5.43
CA PHE A 166 -12.21 2.57 -4.89
C PHE A 166 -11.19 2.44 -6.00
N ASN A 167 -10.23 3.34 -6.02
CA ASN A 167 -9.08 3.27 -6.92
C ASN A 167 -7.96 2.49 -6.22
N LEU A 168 -8.08 1.17 -6.22
CA LEU A 168 -7.10 0.25 -5.65
C LEU A 168 -6.14 -0.26 -6.73
N GLN A 169 -4.86 -0.31 -6.40
CA GLN A 169 -3.85 -0.98 -7.19
C GLN A 169 -3.34 -2.20 -6.42
N VAL A 170 -3.52 -3.39 -6.97
CA VAL A 170 -3.16 -4.63 -6.28
C VAL A 170 -2.20 -5.45 -7.12
N GLY A 171 -1.00 -5.74 -6.63
CA GLY A 171 -0.08 -6.72 -7.24
C GLY A 171 0.00 -7.98 -6.37
N ILE A 172 0.08 -9.17 -6.99
CA ILE A 172 0.03 -10.45 -6.24
C ILE A 172 1.30 -11.27 -6.46
N GLY A 173 2.08 -11.41 -5.39
CA GLY A 173 3.15 -12.38 -5.29
C GLY A 173 2.68 -13.71 -4.69
N CYS A 174 3.62 -14.64 -4.47
CA CYS A 174 3.30 -15.93 -3.83
C CYS A 174 2.80 -15.73 -2.39
N LYS A 175 3.63 -15.03 -1.60
CA LYS A 175 3.35 -14.68 -0.20
C LYS A 175 3.35 -13.16 0.01
N THR A 176 3.10 -12.39 -1.05
CA THR A 176 3.12 -10.92 -0.98
C THR A 176 1.95 -10.29 -1.69
N LEU A 177 1.53 -9.11 -1.21
CA LEU A 177 0.57 -8.24 -1.89
C LEU A 177 1.14 -6.83 -1.97
N HIS A 178 1.14 -6.26 -3.16
CA HIS A 178 1.23 -4.82 -3.32
C HIS A 178 -0.18 -4.24 -3.18
N VAL A 179 -0.37 -3.20 -2.37
CA VAL A 179 -1.66 -2.53 -2.15
C VAL A 179 -1.46 -1.03 -2.23
N GLY A 180 -1.99 -0.41 -3.28
CA GLY A 180 -1.99 1.03 -3.47
C GLY A 180 -3.38 1.62 -3.43
N VAL A 181 -3.48 2.85 -2.92
CA VAL A 181 -4.72 3.63 -2.82
C VAL A 181 -4.51 4.96 -3.53
N GLY A 182 -5.41 5.32 -4.43
CA GLY A 182 -5.42 6.67 -4.99
C GLY A 182 -4.32 6.97 -6.01
N SER A 183 -3.69 5.98 -6.63
CA SER A 183 -2.69 6.26 -7.66
C SER A 183 -3.28 7.14 -8.81
N PRO A 184 -2.71 8.33 -9.13
CA PRO A 184 -3.19 9.27 -10.14
C PRO A 184 -2.84 8.85 -11.56
N LYS A 185 -2.09 7.75 -11.71
CA LYS A 185 -2.24 6.91 -12.90
C LYS A 185 -3.70 6.46 -13.08
N ARG A 186 -4.69 6.87 -12.22
CA ARG A 186 -6.12 6.52 -12.21
C ARG A 186 -7.26 7.53 -11.79
N PHE A 187 -7.08 8.87 -11.74
CA PHE A 187 -8.17 9.90 -11.59
C PHE A 187 -8.74 10.64 -12.86
N PRO A 188 -10.01 11.08 -12.88
CA PRO A 188 -11.12 10.93 -13.88
C PRO A 188 -10.93 10.68 -15.40
N GLN A 189 -9.74 10.68 -16.01
CA GLN A 189 -9.54 10.16 -17.38
C GLN A 189 -9.50 8.61 -17.46
N PHE A 190 -9.98 7.92 -16.44
CA PHE A 190 -9.76 6.49 -16.27
C PHE A 190 -10.96 5.67 -16.70
N PRO A 191 -10.73 4.60 -17.48
CA PRO A 191 -11.79 3.85 -18.17
C PRO A 191 -12.86 3.32 -17.20
N LYS A 192 -14.01 2.83 -17.72
CA LYS A 192 -15.17 2.29 -16.97
C LYS A 192 -14.84 1.26 -15.86
N ASP A 193 -13.58 0.88 -15.71
CA ASP A 193 -13.03 -0.12 -14.81
C ASP A 193 -11.95 0.38 -13.82
N GLY A 194 -11.58 1.67 -13.82
CA GLY A 194 -10.96 2.43 -12.71
C GLY A 194 -9.62 2.01 -12.09
N SER A 195 -9.15 0.76 -12.23
CA SER A 195 -8.19 0.21 -11.25
C SER A 195 -7.83 -1.22 -11.62
N ARG A 196 -6.68 -1.46 -12.28
CA ARG A 196 -6.30 -2.80 -12.72
C ARG A 196 -4.79 -2.96 -12.76
N TYR A 197 -4.24 -3.89 -11.98
CA TYR A 197 -3.48 -5.02 -12.52
C TYR A 197 -3.29 -6.07 -11.44
N TRP A 198 -4.24 -6.99 -11.29
CA TRP A 198 -4.06 -8.26 -10.58
C TRP A 198 -2.95 -9.06 -11.29
N THR A 199 -1.69 -8.81 -10.96
CA THR A 199 -0.54 -9.55 -11.51
C THR A 199 -0.30 -10.76 -10.64
N TYR A 200 -0.27 -11.96 -11.22
CA TYR A 200 0.22 -13.13 -10.50
C TYR A 200 1.68 -13.37 -10.88
N GLY A 201 2.59 -13.22 -9.91
CA GLY A 201 4.01 -13.58 -10.02
C GLY A 201 4.88 -13.33 -8.75
N SER A 202 5.05 -14.30 -7.82
CA SER A 202 6.37 -14.86 -7.39
C SER A 202 7.60 -14.06 -7.01
N LEU A 203 7.98 -14.08 -5.74
CA LEU A 203 9.36 -13.87 -5.31
C LEU A 203 10.33 -15.07 -5.47
N SER A 204 9.91 -16.30 -5.85
CA SER A 204 10.88 -17.36 -6.19
C SER A 204 10.59 -18.32 -7.38
N GLY A 205 9.45 -18.28 -8.09
CA GLY A 205 9.26 -19.05 -9.33
C GLY A 205 8.01 -18.71 -10.17
N CYS A 206 7.57 -17.46 -10.25
CA CYS A 206 6.21 -17.15 -10.71
C CYS A 206 6.21 -16.03 -11.75
N VAL A 207 5.65 -16.39 -12.89
CA VAL A 207 5.69 -15.60 -14.10
C VAL A 207 4.57 -14.56 -14.06
N ILE A 208 4.95 -13.28 -14.05
CA ILE A 208 4.05 -12.12 -14.18
C ILE A 208 3.18 -12.32 -15.42
N LYS A 209 1.89 -12.59 -15.21
CA LYS A 209 0.89 -12.52 -16.29
C LYS A 209 -0.15 -11.47 -15.95
N ARG A 210 -0.28 -10.49 -16.84
CA ARG A 210 -1.37 -9.51 -16.81
C ARG A 210 -2.68 -10.26 -17.08
N LEU A 211 -3.66 -10.15 -16.18
CA LEU A 211 -4.99 -10.65 -16.47
C LEU A 211 -5.67 -9.72 -17.50
N PRO A 212 -6.31 -10.28 -18.55
CA PRO A 212 -6.96 -9.48 -19.59
C PRO A 212 -8.23 -8.77 -19.09
N GLU A 213 -8.86 -9.24 -18.00
CA GLU A 213 -10.15 -8.73 -17.51
C GLU A 213 -10.12 -8.38 -16.01
N ASP A 214 -11.08 -7.57 -15.56
CA ASP A 214 -11.31 -7.21 -14.14
C ASP A 214 -11.82 -8.42 -13.38
N ASN A 215 -10.90 -9.30 -13.05
CA ASN A 215 -11.23 -10.47 -12.29
C ASN A 215 -10.16 -10.68 -11.24
N CYS A 216 -10.50 -10.24 -10.03
CA CYS A 216 -10.00 -10.73 -8.75
C CYS A 216 -9.64 -12.22 -8.72
N TRP A 217 -10.31 -13.00 -9.56
CA TRP A 217 -10.26 -14.45 -9.65
C TRP A 217 -9.64 -14.88 -10.97
N ARG A 218 -8.96 -16.03 -10.97
CA ARG A 218 -8.71 -16.76 -12.21
C ARG A 218 -9.94 -17.57 -12.58
N ILE A 219 -10.40 -17.48 -13.83
CA ILE A 219 -11.41 -18.40 -14.35
C ILE A 219 -10.69 -19.59 -14.99
N TYR A 220 -11.03 -20.81 -14.56
CA TYR A 220 -10.58 -22.05 -15.18
C TYR A 220 -11.75 -23.00 -15.33
N LYS A 221 -12.03 -23.48 -16.55
CA LYS A 221 -13.19 -24.37 -16.84
C LYS A 221 -14.52 -23.83 -16.26
N GLY A 222 -14.77 -22.53 -16.41
CA GLY A 222 -15.99 -21.87 -15.91
C GLY A 222 -16.06 -21.66 -14.39
N LYS A 223 -15.08 -22.12 -13.62
CA LYS A 223 -15.01 -21.97 -12.16
C LYS A 223 -14.04 -20.86 -11.77
N LYS A 224 -14.34 -20.12 -10.70
CA LYS A 224 -13.50 -19.05 -10.15
C LYS A 224 -12.52 -19.63 -9.13
N PHE A 225 -11.24 -19.24 -9.22
CA PHE A 225 -10.17 -19.71 -8.33
C PHE A 225 -9.32 -18.56 -7.82
N ILE A 226 -8.80 -18.72 -6.60
CA ILE A 226 -7.70 -17.90 -6.09
C ILE A 226 -6.43 -18.73 -6.20
N PHE A 227 -5.37 -18.08 -6.67
CA PHE A 227 -4.09 -18.74 -6.84
C PHE A 227 -3.41 -18.98 -5.48
N ASP A 228 -2.99 -20.22 -5.26
CA ASP A 228 -2.06 -20.63 -4.22
C ASP A 228 -0.92 -21.41 -4.89
N SER A 229 0.31 -21.20 -4.43
CA SER A 229 1.49 -21.92 -4.89
C SER A 229 1.50 -23.40 -4.54
N LYS A 230 0.84 -23.82 -3.44
CA LYS A 230 0.87 -25.21 -2.98
C LYS A 230 -0.17 -26.11 -3.64
N ARG A 231 -1.24 -25.53 -4.17
CA ARG A 231 -2.36 -26.25 -4.79
C ARG A 231 -2.78 -25.48 -6.04
N LYS A 232 -2.85 -26.15 -7.20
CA LYS A 232 -3.26 -25.57 -8.50
C LYS A 232 -4.70 -25.01 -8.46
N GLY A 233 -4.90 -23.88 -7.77
CA GLY A 233 -6.20 -23.27 -7.49
C GLY A 233 -6.89 -23.90 -6.28
N HIS A 234 -7.15 -23.10 -5.24
CA HIS A 234 -8.15 -23.49 -4.25
C HIS A 234 -9.54 -23.34 -4.87
N GLY A 235 -10.38 -24.35 -4.60
CA GLY A 235 -11.62 -24.70 -5.29
C GLY A 235 -12.64 -23.59 -5.45
N ALA A 236 -13.57 -23.85 -6.37
CA ALA A 236 -14.71 -23.01 -6.68
C ALA A 236 -15.45 -22.58 -5.41
N LEU A 237 -15.74 -21.29 -5.31
CA LEU A 237 -16.98 -20.82 -4.69
C LEU A 237 -18.17 -21.33 -5.50
#